data_AF-A0A7S4V4J2-F1
#
_entry.id   AF-A0A7S4V4J2-F1
#
_cell.length_a   1.000
_cell.length_b   1.000
_cell.length_c   1.000
_cell.angle_alpha   90.00
_cell.angle_beta   90.00
_cell.angle_gamma   90.00
#
_symmetry.space_group_name_H-M   'P 1'
#
loop_
_entity.id
_entity.type
_entity.pdbx_description
1 polymer ?
#
loop_
_entity_poly.entity_id
_entity_poly.type
_entity_poly.pdbx_seq_one_letter_code
_entity_poly.pdbx_strand_id
1 'polypeptide(L)'
;KADLKNTDGHVDAASENLMQLKDGLAAMDVTISKLGARYDSCTKSLAGVSRGLADVGKHVHQGDHGMLAPKPFNVADAGKPLSHQGELALPPPRSPDTSRALHMVGDLSPLPPPVSPHARRLQSLHLRPGVSLEGGTPSSAC
;
A
#
# COMPACT_ATOMS: atom_id res chain seq x y z
N LYS A 1 -23.42 7.24 55.35
CA LYS A 1 -23.68 5.83 54.91
C LYS A 1 -24.24 5.74 53.50
N ALA A 2 -25.03 6.72 53.02
CA ALA A 2 -25.55 6.73 51.65
C ALA A 2 -24.46 6.98 50.60
N ASP A 3 -23.54 7.93 50.85
CA ASP A 3 -22.48 8.28 49.89
C ASP A 3 -21.54 7.12 49.57
N LEU A 4 -21.13 6.36 50.59
CA LEU A 4 -20.27 5.18 50.41
C LEU A 4 -20.90 4.14 49.48
N LYS A 5 -22.21 3.89 49.60
CA LYS A 5 -22.91 2.93 48.72
C LYS A 5 -23.02 3.45 47.29
N ASN A 6 -23.18 4.77 47.11
CA ASN A 6 -23.23 5.38 45.80
C ASN A 6 -21.85 5.35 45.12
N THR A 7 -20.78 5.61 45.88
CA THR A 7 -19.40 5.47 45.38
C THR A 7 -19.08 4.03 45.02
N ASP A 8 -19.49 3.06 45.83
CA ASP A 8 -19.31 1.62 45.55
C ASP A 8 -19.97 1.22 44.22
N GLY A 9 -21.24 1.58 44.02
CA GLY A 9 -21.93 1.31 42.76
C GLY A 9 -21.31 2.02 41.55
N HIS A 10 -20.73 3.21 41.74
CA HIS A 10 -20.01 3.92 40.68
C HIS A 10 -18.68 3.24 40.32
N VAL A 11 -18.00 2.64 41.30
CA VAL A 11 -16.76 1.88 41.09
C VAL A 11 -17.07 0.57 40.35
N ASP A 12 -18.13 -0.14 40.74
CA ASP A 12 -18.57 -1.36 40.05
C ASP A 12 -18.95 -1.08 38.58
N ALA A 13 -19.75 -0.02 38.35
CA ALA A 13 -20.10 0.40 37.00
C ALA A 13 -18.87 0.81 36.18
N ALA A 14 -17.91 1.52 36.78
CA ALA A 14 -16.67 1.88 36.10
C ALA A 14 -15.82 0.64 35.76
N SER A 15 -15.76 -0.34 36.67
CA SER A 15 -15.06 -1.62 36.47
C SER A 15 -15.66 -2.42 35.30
N GLU A 16 -17.00 -2.51 35.23
CA GLU A 16 -17.70 -3.18 34.13
C GLU A 16 -17.41 -2.51 32.78
N ASN A 17 -17.48 -1.17 32.73
CA ASN A 17 -17.14 -0.41 31.53
C ASN A 17 -15.69 -0.63 31.08
N LEU A 18 -14.74 -0.73 32.03
CA LEU A 18 -13.34 -1.03 31.72
C LEU A 18 -13.16 -2.45 31.17
N MET A 19 -13.90 -3.43 31.69
CA MET A 19 -13.88 -4.79 31.15
C MET A 19 -14.42 -4.82 29.71
N GLN A 20 -15.56 -4.18 29.45
CA GLN A 20 -16.13 -4.09 28.11
C GLN A 20 -15.18 -3.40 27.12
N LEU A 21 -14.51 -2.32 27.56
CA LEU A 21 -13.54 -1.62 26.74
C LEU A 21 -12.32 -2.50 26.43
N LYS A 22 -11.81 -3.24 27.43
CA LYS A 22 -10.69 -4.17 27.25
C LYS A 22 -11.04 -5.28 26.26
N ASP A 23 -12.23 -5.86 26.37
CA ASP A 23 -12.71 -6.90 25.45
C ASP A 23 -12.91 -6.33 24.04
N GLY A 24 -13.45 -5.11 23.92
CA GLY A 24 -13.55 -4.38 22.67
C GLY A 24 -12.17 -4.13 22.02
N LEU A 25 -11.17 -3.76 22.82
CA LEU A 25 -9.81 -3.54 22.34
C LEU A 25 -9.16 -4.84 21.83
N ALA A 26 -9.38 -5.95 22.52
CA ALA A 26 -8.94 -7.27 22.06
C ALA A 26 -9.61 -7.68 20.74
N ALA A 27 -10.91 -7.40 20.58
CA ALA A 27 -11.63 -7.66 19.33
C ALA A 27 -11.14 -6.78 18.17
N MET A 28 -10.80 -5.51 18.46
CA MET A 28 -10.22 -4.59 17.49
C MET A 28 -8.83 -5.06 17.04
N ASP A 29 -7.99 -5.55 17.94
CA ASP A 29 -6.64 -6.04 17.62
C ASP A 29 -6.67 -7.20 16.61
N VAL A 30 -7.60 -8.15 16.81
CA VAL A 30 -7.85 -9.25 15.85
C VAL A 30 -8.28 -8.70 14.49
N THR A 31 -9.13 -7.68 14.47
CA THR A 31 -9.63 -7.06 13.23
C THR A 31 -8.53 -6.34 12.48
N ILE A 32 -7.68 -5.58 13.19
CA ILE A 32 -6.53 -4.87 12.62
C ILE A 32 -5.52 -5.87 12.05
N SER A 33 -5.20 -6.93 12.80
CA SER A 33 -4.29 -7.98 12.33
C SER A 33 -4.80 -8.66 11.06
N LYS A 34 -6.09 -8.99 11.01
CA LYS A 34 -6.73 -9.57 9.83
C LYS A 34 -6.74 -8.61 8.64
N LEU A 35 -6.98 -7.32 8.88
CA LEU A 35 -6.94 -6.30 7.84
C LEU A 35 -5.53 -6.15 7.27
N GLY A 36 -4.50 -6.13 8.12
CA GLY A 36 -3.09 -6.11 7.72
C GLY A 36 -2.74 -7.29 6.80
N ALA A 37 -3.10 -8.51 7.20
CA ALA A 37 -2.86 -9.70 6.38
C ALA A 37 -3.55 -9.63 5.00
N ARG A 38 -4.78 -9.11 4.93
CA ARG A 38 -5.50 -8.90 3.66
C ARG A 38 -4.84 -7.83 2.79
N TYR A 39 -4.37 -6.75 3.41
CA TYR A 39 -3.68 -5.67 2.71
C TYR A 39 -2.36 -6.15 2.11
N ASP A 40 -1.56 -6.90 2.88
CA ASP A 40 -0.30 -7.48 2.40
C ASP A 40 -0.55 -8.47 1.25
N SER A 41 -1.60 -9.29 1.36
CA SER A 41 -1.99 -10.21 0.30
C SER A 41 -2.40 -9.46 -0.97
N CYS A 42 -3.22 -8.41 -0.85
CA CYS A 42 -3.64 -7.59 -1.98
C CYS A 42 -2.43 -6.93 -2.66
N THR A 43 -1.53 -6.34 -1.87
CA THR A 43 -0.31 -5.69 -2.35
C THR A 43 0.57 -6.67 -3.14
N LYS A 44 0.76 -7.90 -2.63
CA LYS A 44 1.50 -8.96 -3.34
C LYS A 44 0.83 -9.35 -4.66
N SER A 45 -0.49 -9.53 -4.66
CA SER A 45 -1.24 -9.85 -5.87
C SER A 45 -1.10 -8.75 -6.92
N LEU A 46 -1.24 -7.48 -6.52
CA LEU A 46 -1.09 -6.35 -7.43
C LEU A 46 0.32 -6.28 -8.01
N ALA A 47 1.36 -6.45 -7.17
CA ALA A 47 2.74 -6.51 -7.63
C ALA A 47 2.99 -7.66 -8.63
N GLY A 48 2.39 -8.83 -8.39
CA GLY A 48 2.44 -9.97 -9.30
C GLY A 48 1.79 -9.66 -10.66
N VAL A 49 0.60 -9.06 -10.66
CA VAL A 49 -0.11 -8.64 -11.88
C VAL A 49 0.71 -7.60 -12.65
N SER A 50 1.22 -6.57 -11.97
CA SER A 50 2.05 -5.54 -12.62
C SER A 50 3.31 -6.14 -13.25
N ARG A 51 3.95 -7.11 -12.57
CA ARG A 51 5.12 -7.81 -13.13
C ARG A 51 4.74 -8.64 -14.34
N GLY A 52 3.64 -9.39 -14.29
CA GLY A 52 3.15 -10.17 -15.44
C GLY A 52 2.84 -9.29 -16.64
N LEU A 53 2.19 -8.14 -16.43
CA LEU A 53 1.92 -7.18 -17.50
C LEU A 53 3.21 -6.61 -18.10
N ALA A 54 4.19 -6.25 -17.26
CA ALA A 54 5.48 -5.76 -17.74
C ALA A 54 6.24 -6.83 -18.56
N ASP A 55 6.13 -8.10 -18.16
CA ASP A 55 6.74 -9.22 -18.85
C ASP A 55 6.11 -9.46 -20.24
N VAL A 56 4.78 -9.50 -20.29
CA VAL A 56 4.03 -9.55 -21.55
C VAL A 56 4.39 -8.36 -22.45
N GLY A 57 4.47 -7.16 -21.89
CA GLY A 57 4.87 -5.96 -22.64
C GLY A 57 6.26 -6.09 -23.27
N LYS A 58 7.22 -6.72 -22.58
CA LYS A 58 8.56 -6.99 -23.12
C LYS A 58 8.51 -7.99 -24.26
N HIS A 59 7.84 -9.13 -24.09
CA HIS A 59 7.72 -10.14 -25.14
C HIS A 59 7.01 -9.62 -26.38
N VAL A 60 5.95 -8.83 -26.19
CA VAL A 60 5.26 -8.12 -27.28
C VAL A 60 6.22 -7.17 -27.98
N HIS A 61 6.96 -6.33 -27.26
CA HIS A 61 7.90 -5.39 -27.87
C HIS A 61 9.03 -6.09 -28.63
N GLN A 62 9.48 -7.25 -28.14
CA GLN A 62 10.52 -8.07 -28.76
C GLN A 62 9.99 -8.87 -29.97
N GLY A 63 8.67 -8.98 -30.14
CA GLY A 63 8.06 -9.77 -31.21
C GLY A 63 8.17 -11.28 -30.99
N ASP A 64 8.44 -11.70 -29.75
CA ASP A 64 8.52 -13.12 -29.40
C ASP A 64 7.17 -13.82 -29.66
N HIS A 65 7.23 -15.11 -29.99
CA HIS A 65 6.06 -15.95 -30.27
C HIS A 65 5.16 -15.49 -31.43
N GLY A 66 5.65 -14.63 -32.32
CA GLY A 66 4.85 -14.11 -33.44
C GLY A 66 3.84 -13.05 -33.03
N MET A 67 4.02 -12.42 -31.85
CA MET A 67 3.16 -11.36 -31.32
C MET A 67 3.27 -10.02 -32.06
N LEU A 68 4.30 -9.86 -32.91
CA LEU A 68 4.38 -8.78 -33.88
C LEU A 68 4.41 -9.38 -35.30
N ALA A 69 3.61 -8.81 -36.20
CA ALA A 69 3.63 -9.19 -37.60
C ALA A 69 5.05 -9.01 -38.18
N PRO A 70 5.52 -9.91 -39.07
CA PRO A 70 6.80 -9.75 -39.73
C PRO A 70 6.86 -8.37 -40.38
N LYS A 71 7.86 -7.57 -40.02
CA LYS A 71 8.09 -6.27 -40.64
C LYS A 71 8.21 -6.51 -42.15
N PRO A 72 7.33 -5.96 -43.00
CA PRO A 72 7.48 -6.14 -44.44
C PRO A 72 8.84 -5.54 -44.82
N PHE A 73 9.75 -6.37 -45.32
CA PHE A 73 11.01 -5.92 -45.88
C PHE A 73 10.67 -4.89 -46.97
N ASN A 74 11.26 -3.70 -46.85
CA ASN A 74 11.18 -2.70 -47.91
C ASN A 74 11.73 -3.34 -49.19
N VAL A 75 10.86 -3.47 -50.19
CA VAL A 75 11.22 -3.86 -51.57
C VAL A 75 11.96 -2.69 -52.23
N ALA A 76 13.13 -2.34 -51.72
CA ALA A 76 14.15 -1.64 -52.49
C ALA A 76 15.11 -2.64 -53.18
N ASP A 77 14.97 -3.93 -52.86
CA ASP A 77 15.69 -5.04 -53.47
C ASP A 77 14.68 -6.14 -53.83
N ALA A 78 14.86 -6.76 -55.00
CA ALA A 78 13.96 -7.72 -55.65
C ALA A 78 12.73 -7.12 -56.37
N GLY A 79 13.01 -6.48 -57.52
CA GLY A 79 12.00 -6.18 -58.51
C GLY A 79 11.27 -7.43 -59.03
N LYS A 80 9.93 -7.41 -58.94
CA LYS A 80 8.94 -7.87 -59.95
C LYS A 80 7.52 -7.70 -59.38
N PRO A 81 6.54 -7.21 -60.17
CA PRO A 81 5.23 -6.82 -59.65
C PRO A 81 4.26 -8.01 -59.61
N LEU A 82 3.56 -8.18 -58.49
CA LEU A 82 2.37 -9.02 -58.42
C LEU A 82 1.16 -8.11 -58.30
N SER A 83 0.54 -7.87 -59.47
CA SER A 83 -0.79 -7.30 -59.60
C SER A 83 -1.80 -8.14 -58.84
N HIS A 84 -2.45 -7.57 -57.83
CA HIS A 84 -3.84 -7.87 -57.52
C HIS A 84 -4.55 -6.57 -57.13
N GLN A 85 -5.32 -6.05 -58.09
CA GLN A 85 -6.44 -5.17 -57.82
C GLN A 85 -7.43 -5.87 -56.89
N GLY A 86 -7.90 -5.11 -55.91
CA GLY A 86 -8.93 -5.49 -54.95
C GLY A 86 -9.26 -4.24 -54.13
N GLU A 87 -9.84 -3.26 -54.81
CA GLU A 87 -10.30 -1.99 -54.27
C GLU A 87 -11.39 -2.22 -53.21
N LEU A 88 -11.07 -1.93 -51.95
CA LEU A 88 -12.06 -1.60 -50.91
C LEU A 88 -11.40 -0.53 -50.03
N ALA A 89 -11.58 0.72 -50.45
CA ALA A 89 -11.03 1.90 -49.80
C ALA A 89 -11.65 2.06 -48.39
N LEU A 90 -10.91 1.67 -47.37
CA LEU A 90 -11.07 2.19 -46.02
C LEU A 90 -10.01 3.29 -45.81
N PRO A 91 -10.37 4.47 -45.29
CA PRO A 91 -9.41 5.54 -45.06
C PRO A 91 -8.35 5.10 -44.05
N PRO A 92 -7.09 5.56 -44.20
CA PRO A 92 -6.03 5.18 -43.27
C PRO A 92 -6.38 5.67 -41.86
N PRO A 93 -6.09 4.88 -40.80
CA PRO A 93 -6.21 5.37 -39.45
C PRO A 93 -5.25 6.55 -39.30
N ARG A 94 -5.82 7.72 -38.99
CA ARG A 94 -5.03 8.90 -38.61
C ARG A 94 -4.17 8.49 -37.43
N SER A 95 -2.85 8.53 -37.64
CA SER A 95 -1.86 8.34 -36.59
C SER A 95 -2.21 9.21 -35.39
N PRO A 96 -2.31 8.67 -34.17
CA PRO A 96 -2.31 9.53 -32.99
C PRO A 96 -0.93 10.19 -32.92
N ASP A 97 -0.90 11.51 -33.02
CA ASP A 97 0.26 12.36 -32.76
C ASP A 97 0.95 11.89 -31.47
N THR A 98 2.11 11.24 -31.60
CA THR A 98 2.95 10.82 -30.47
C THR A 98 3.61 11.99 -29.75
N SER A 99 3.39 13.24 -30.20
CA SER A 99 4.05 14.43 -29.66
C SER A 99 3.41 15.00 -28.39
N ARG A 100 2.31 14.41 -27.86
CA ARG A 100 1.59 14.98 -26.71
C ARG A 100 1.41 14.04 -25.51
N ALA A 101 2.13 12.91 -25.46
CA ALA A 101 2.02 11.93 -24.37
C ALA A 101 3.20 11.95 -23.37
N LEU A 102 4.13 12.91 -23.45
CA LEU A 102 5.26 13.03 -22.51
C LEU A 102 5.06 14.05 -21.38
N HIS A 103 3.84 14.51 -21.12
CA HIS A 103 3.57 15.54 -20.09
C HIS A 103 2.65 15.10 -18.95
N MET A 104 2.59 13.80 -18.64
CA MET A 104 1.87 13.28 -17.46
C MET A 104 2.79 12.53 -16.49
N VAL A 105 4.08 12.86 -16.46
CA VAL A 105 5.02 12.42 -15.42
C VAL A 105 5.42 13.65 -14.59
N GLY A 106 4.43 14.26 -13.95
CA GLY A 106 4.64 15.42 -13.09
C GLY A 106 3.84 15.25 -11.81
N ASP A 107 4.55 15.05 -10.71
CA ASP A 107 4.06 15.07 -9.33
C ASP A 107 3.23 13.86 -8.82
N LEU A 108 3.86 12.68 -8.82
CA LEU A 108 3.60 11.74 -7.73
C LEU A 108 4.77 11.83 -6.75
N SER A 109 4.64 12.72 -5.77
CA SER A 109 5.45 12.68 -4.55
C SER A 109 5.53 11.23 -4.07
N PRO A 110 6.72 10.70 -3.75
CA PRO A 110 6.83 9.33 -3.26
C PRO A 110 6.01 9.21 -1.98
N LEU A 111 5.00 8.34 -2.00
CA LEU A 111 4.24 7.99 -0.81
C LEU A 111 5.23 7.55 0.28
N PRO A 112 5.13 8.08 1.51
CA PRO A 112 6.03 7.69 2.59
C PRO A 112 5.95 6.18 2.82
N PRO A 113 7.07 5.51 3.13
CA PRO A 113 7.07 4.08 3.39
C PRO A 113 6.12 3.74 4.55
N PRO A 114 5.48 2.56 4.52
CA PRO A 114 4.59 2.12 5.60
C PRO A 114 5.37 2.07 6.92
N VAL A 115 5.04 2.98 7.83
CA VAL A 115 5.56 2.94 9.20
C VAL A 115 4.96 1.72 9.90
N SER A 116 5.77 0.70 10.07
CA SER A 116 5.44 -0.46 10.89
C SER A 116 5.10 0.00 12.31
N PRO A 117 3.96 -0.42 12.90
CA PRO A 117 3.53 0.00 14.24
C PRO A 117 4.53 -0.39 15.34
N HIS A 118 5.50 -1.27 15.04
CA HIS A 118 6.56 -1.65 15.96
C HIS A 118 7.60 -0.55 16.25
N ALA A 119 7.68 0.51 15.44
CA ALA A 119 8.71 1.56 15.60
C ALA A 119 8.33 2.70 16.56
N ARG A 120 7.07 2.80 17.01
CA ARG A 120 6.65 3.89 17.95
C ARG A 120 7.14 3.71 19.39
N ARG A 121 7.79 2.60 19.72
CA ARG A 121 8.18 2.28 21.11
C ARG A 121 9.57 2.78 21.53
N LEU A 122 10.27 3.61 20.74
CA LEU A 122 11.63 4.05 21.08
C LEU A 122 11.92 5.56 21.00
N GLN A 123 10.93 6.43 20.77
CA GLN A 123 11.18 7.89 20.75
C GLN A 123 10.62 8.65 21.97
N SER A 124 9.97 7.96 22.92
CA SER A 124 9.37 8.59 24.11
C SER A 124 10.33 8.71 25.31
N LEU A 125 11.59 8.32 25.20
CA LEU A 125 12.56 8.42 26.30
C LEU A 125 13.63 9.47 25.98
N HIS A 126 13.21 10.69 25.67
CA HIS A 126 14.07 11.85 25.94
C HIS A 126 13.99 12.13 27.43
N LEU A 127 15.01 11.65 28.14
CA LEU A 127 15.29 11.96 29.52
C LEU A 127 15.13 13.47 29.76
N ARG A 128 14.23 13.82 30.67
CA ARG A 128 14.37 15.03 31.49
C ARG A 128 15.30 14.69 32.64
N PRO A 129 16.49 15.30 32.76
CA PRO A 129 17.24 15.26 34.01
C PRO A 129 16.72 16.38 34.92
N GLY A 130 16.39 16.03 36.16
CA GLY A 130 16.26 17.01 37.24
C GLY A 130 14.91 17.02 37.91
N VAL A 131 14.73 16.13 38.88
CA VAL A 131 14.20 16.47 40.22
C VAL A 131 14.76 15.44 41.20
N SER A 132 15.77 15.85 41.95
CA SER A 132 16.28 15.12 43.12
C SER A 132 15.54 15.64 44.34
N LEU A 133 14.70 14.81 44.95
CA LEU A 133 14.13 15.02 46.27
C LEU A 133 14.08 13.66 46.99
N GLU A 134 15.27 13.17 47.38
CA GLU A 134 15.41 12.14 48.41
C GLU A 134 15.25 12.83 49.77
N GLY A 135 14.14 12.55 50.44
CA GLY A 135 13.87 13.02 51.79
C GLY A 135 12.71 12.25 52.39
N GLY A 136 13.01 11.24 53.20
CA GLY A 136 12.00 10.56 54.00
C GLY A 136 12.39 9.17 54.49
N THR A 137 13.26 9.09 55.49
CA THR A 137 13.31 7.91 56.37
C THR A 137 12.08 7.88 57.27
N PRO A 138 11.45 6.71 57.46
CA PRO A 138 10.96 6.31 58.78
C PRO A 138 11.74 5.03 59.18
N SER A 139 12.53 5.04 60.25
CA SER A 139 12.15 4.97 61.67
C SER A 139 11.10 3.88 62.00
N SER A 140 11.39 3.15 63.08
CA SER A 140 10.61 2.10 63.76
C SER A 140 10.90 0.67 63.27
N ALA A 141 11.71 -0.13 63.97
CA ALA A 141 11.58 -0.75 65.30
C ALA A 141 11.19 -2.23 65.17
N CYS A 142 12.12 -3.10 65.59
CA CYS A 142 11.96 -4.30 66.43
C CYS A 142 13.34 -4.95 66.58
#